data_AF-A0A401T9B7-F1
#
_entry.id   AF-A0A401T9B7-F1
#
_cell.length_a   1.000
_cell.length_b   1.000
_cell.length_c   1.000
_cell.angle_alpha   90.00
_cell.angle_beta   90.00
_cell.angle_gamma   90.00
#
_symmetry.space_group_name_H-M   'P 1'
#
loop_
_entity.id
_entity.type
_entity.pdbx_description
1 polymer ?
#
loop_
_entity_poly.entity_id
_entity_poly.type
_entity_poly.pdbx_seq_one_letter_code
_entity_poly.pdbx_strand_id
1 'polypeptide(L)'
;GHLSRYLAFGHGLRVTGVEAGEELVTAATRFDSELLLSLRKEAARKLECRRDIPDEEVAGQLLPHHLVGRVGSGASEEDLLQLLEAQGSPGLEGSPFVLTGLHACGDLGPTALRQFAQCPRVLGVTAVSCCYMKVTTGSTAESGYPMSTWVRGLPGHGLPYKLRELACHAIEDYAGRLKQRSTGLRVHCYRATLETIIRKIDPSLKRPGVQTPRNAHLLSFEE
;
A
#
# COMPACT_ATOMS: atom_id res chain seq x y z
N GLY A 1 0.20 -4.98 -10.05
CA GLY A 1 -0.87 -4.43 -10.91
C GLY A 1 -2.17 -5.23 -10.95
N HIS A 2 -2.73 -5.72 -9.84
CA HIS A 2 -4.09 -6.31 -9.87
C HIS A 2 -5.18 -5.25 -10.09
N LEU A 3 -5.14 -4.16 -9.32
CA LEU A 3 -6.04 -3.02 -9.50
C LEU A 3 -5.93 -2.45 -10.93
N SER A 4 -4.71 -2.27 -11.43
CA SER A 4 -4.47 -1.73 -12.78
C SER A 4 -5.20 -2.54 -13.86
N ARG A 5 -5.09 -3.88 -13.80
CA ARG A 5 -5.83 -4.76 -14.70
C ARG A 5 -7.33 -4.66 -14.53
N TYR A 6 -7.81 -4.65 -13.29
CA TYR A 6 -9.25 -4.55 -13.04
C TYR A 6 -9.85 -3.26 -13.64
N LEU A 7 -9.19 -2.13 -13.44
CA LEU A 7 -9.62 -0.83 -13.98
C LEU A 7 -9.50 -0.77 -15.52
N ALA A 8 -8.43 -1.30 -16.09
CA ALA A 8 -8.24 -1.25 -17.54
C ALA A 8 -9.14 -2.25 -18.28
N PHE A 9 -9.08 -3.53 -17.92
CA PHE A 9 -9.86 -4.57 -18.59
C PHE A 9 -11.35 -4.54 -18.22
N GLY A 10 -11.66 -4.24 -16.96
CA GLY A 10 -13.04 -4.29 -16.44
C GLY A 10 -13.82 -2.99 -16.62
N HIS A 11 -13.14 -1.84 -16.66
CA HIS A 11 -13.78 -0.52 -16.77
C HIS A 11 -13.29 0.32 -17.95
N GLY A 12 -12.39 -0.20 -18.79
CA GLY A 12 -11.90 0.52 -19.97
C GLY A 12 -11.09 1.77 -19.64
N LEU A 13 -10.57 1.90 -18.42
CA LEU A 13 -9.81 3.08 -18.01
C LEU A 13 -8.36 3.01 -18.50
N ARG A 14 -7.80 4.15 -18.89
CA ARG A 14 -6.36 4.26 -19.10
C ARG A 14 -5.67 4.28 -17.75
N VAL A 15 -4.79 3.31 -17.50
CA VAL A 15 -4.09 3.17 -16.23
C VAL A 15 -2.60 3.09 -16.47
N THR A 16 -1.84 3.94 -15.77
CA THR A 16 -0.39 3.84 -15.66
C THR A 16 -0.03 3.40 -14.24
N GLY A 17 0.57 2.22 -14.11
CA GLY A 17 1.17 1.74 -12.87
C GLY A 17 2.63 2.19 -12.78
N VAL A 18 3.03 2.80 -11.67
CA VAL A 18 4.42 3.16 -11.39
C VAL A 18 4.96 2.24 -10.29
N GLU A 19 6.07 1.58 -10.53
CA GLU A 19 6.69 0.63 -9.62
C GLU A 19 8.22 0.79 -9.64
N ALA A 20 8.88 0.65 -8.50
CA ALA A 20 10.32 0.86 -8.40
C ALA A 20 11.16 -0.36 -8.86
N GLY A 21 10.60 -1.57 -8.76
CA GLY A 21 11.25 -2.82 -9.17
C GLY A 21 10.94 -3.19 -10.61
N GLU A 22 11.97 -3.29 -11.45
CA GLU A 22 11.84 -3.67 -12.87
C GLU A 22 11.27 -5.09 -13.04
N GLU A 23 11.63 -6.01 -12.14
CA GLU A 23 11.11 -7.36 -12.10
C GLU A 23 9.59 -7.40 -11.85
N LEU A 24 9.08 -6.46 -11.05
CA LEU A 24 7.66 -6.37 -10.73
C LEU A 24 6.88 -5.76 -11.91
N VAL A 25 7.45 -4.77 -12.59
CA VAL A 25 6.90 -4.22 -13.84
C VAL A 25 6.84 -5.31 -14.91
N THR A 26 7.93 -6.06 -15.10
CA THR A 26 8.00 -7.18 -16.05
C THR A 26 6.95 -8.24 -15.76
N ALA A 27 6.82 -8.62 -14.47
CA ALA A 27 5.80 -9.57 -14.05
C ALA A 27 4.38 -9.03 -14.31
N ALA A 28 4.12 -7.75 -14.06
CA ALA A 28 2.82 -7.13 -14.32
C ALA A 28 2.46 -7.19 -15.82
N THR A 29 3.36 -6.77 -16.70
CA THR A 29 3.17 -6.83 -18.16
C THR A 29 2.93 -8.25 -18.67
N ARG A 30 3.64 -9.24 -18.12
CA ARG A 30 3.41 -10.65 -18.44
C ARG A 30 1.99 -11.07 -18.05
N PHE A 31 1.56 -10.75 -16.84
CA PHE A 31 0.23 -11.10 -16.34
C PHE A 31 -0.91 -10.38 -17.09
N ASP A 32 -0.66 -9.19 -17.62
CA ASP A 32 -1.61 -8.48 -18.48
C ASP A 32 -1.78 -9.21 -19.83
N SER A 33 -0.67 -9.67 -20.41
CA SER A 33 -0.66 -10.44 -21.66
C SER A 33 -1.38 -11.78 -21.51
N GLU A 34 -1.11 -12.51 -20.42
CA GLU A 34 -1.79 -13.77 -20.10
C GLU A 34 -3.31 -13.57 -19.93
N LEU A 35 -3.72 -12.50 -19.23
CA LEU A 35 -5.13 -12.18 -19.04
C LEU A 35 -5.81 -11.83 -20.37
N LEU A 36 -5.18 -10.99 -21.19
CA LEU A 36 -5.72 -10.62 -22.51
C LEU A 36 -5.95 -11.86 -23.39
N LEU A 37 -5.01 -12.81 -23.40
CA LEU A 37 -5.16 -14.07 -24.14
C LEU A 37 -6.34 -14.90 -23.62
N SER A 38 -6.49 -15.01 -22.30
CA SER A 38 -7.64 -15.71 -21.70
C SER A 38 -8.97 -15.05 -22.05
N LEU A 39 -9.04 -13.71 -21.99
CA LEU A 39 -10.24 -12.96 -22.34
C LEU A 39 -10.62 -13.13 -23.81
N ARG A 40 -9.63 -13.11 -24.73
CA ARG A 40 -9.86 -13.36 -26.16
C ARG A 40 -10.39 -14.78 -26.43
N LYS A 41 -9.82 -15.79 -25.77
CA LYS A 41 -10.30 -17.18 -25.88
C LYS A 41 -11.74 -17.32 -25.38
N GLU A 42 -12.05 -16.68 -24.26
CA GLU A 42 -13.40 -16.68 -23.69
C GLU A 42 -14.40 -15.97 -24.63
N ALA A 43 -14.01 -14.84 -25.21
CA ALA A 43 -14.83 -14.11 -26.19
C ALA A 43 -15.09 -14.95 -27.45
N ALA A 44 -14.05 -15.60 -27.99
CA ALA A 44 -14.18 -16.48 -29.16
C ALA A 44 -15.16 -17.64 -28.89
N ARG A 45 -15.03 -18.31 -27.73
CA ARG A 45 -15.96 -19.38 -27.32
C ARG A 45 -17.41 -18.90 -27.20
N LYS A 46 -17.61 -17.68 -26.69
CA LYS A 46 -18.95 -17.07 -26.59
C LYS A 46 -19.54 -16.73 -27.97
N LEU A 47 -18.71 -16.29 -28.92
CA LEU A 47 -19.12 -16.02 -30.30
C LEU A 47 -19.52 -17.32 -31.02
N GLU A 48 -18.75 -18.40 -30.86
CA GLU A 48 -19.08 -19.72 -31.43
C GLU A 48 -20.44 -20.27 -30.92
N CYS A 49 -20.89 -19.85 -29.73
CA CYS A 49 -22.19 -20.22 -29.15
C CYS A 49 -23.33 -19.22 -29.42
N ARG A 50 -23.06 -18.00 -29.91
CA ARG A 50 -24.08 -16.97 -30.16
C ARG A 50 -24.21 -16.68 -31.65
N ARG A 51 -25.29 -17.16 -32.27
CA ARG A 51 -25.53 -17.03 -33.71
C ARG A 51 -25.95 -15.65 -34.21
N ASP A 52 -26.35 -14.68 -33.37
CA ASP A 52 -26.81 -13.36 -33.85
C ASP A 52 -26.70 -12.25 -32.77
N ILE A 53 -25.70 -11.35 -32.82
CA ILE A 53 -25.69 -9.92 -32.34
C ILE A 53 -24.53 -9.14 -33.04
N PRO A 54 -24.67 -7.85 -33.43
CA PRO A 54 -23.71 -7.10 -34.25
C PRO A 54 -22.36 -6.74 -33.60
N ASP A 55 -21.38 -6.54 -34.47
CA ASP A 55 -19.91 -6.44 -34.32
C ASP A 55 -19.29 -5.26 -33.52
N GLU A 56 -19.98 -4.58 -32.61
CA GLU A 56 -19.47 -3.29 -32.06
C GLU A 56 -18.95 -3.27 -30.61
N GLU A 57 -18.63 -4.39 -29.96
CA GLU A 57 -18.14 -4.38 -28.56
C GLU A 57 -16.77 -5.04 -28.32
N VAL A 58 -16.00 -5.34 -29.36
CA VAL A 58 -14.60 -5.85 -29.25
C VAL A 58 -13.60 -4.82 -29.79
N ALA A 59 -13.94 -3.53 -29.72
CA ALA A 59 -13.06 -2.44 -30.11
C ALA A 59 -12.21 -1.97 -28.91
N GLY A 60 -10.90 -2.29 -28.95
CA GLY A 60 -9.87 -1.48 -28.27
C GLY A 60 -9.69 -1.70 -26.77
N GLN A 61 -9.53 -2.94 -26.30
CA GLN A 61 -9.22 -3.18 -24.89
C GLN A 61 -7.84 -2.58 -24.53
N LEU A 62 -7.86 -1.54 -23.71
CA LEU A 62 -6.65 -0.82 -23.29
C LEU A 62 -5.85 -1.69 -22.31
N LEU A 63 -4.61 -1.98 -22.66
CA LEU A 63 -3.66 -2.57 -21.73
C LEU A 63 -3.24 -1.52 -20.69
N PRO A 64 -3.13 -1.88 -19.41
CA PRO A 64 -2.43 -1.04 -18.45
C PRO A 64 -1.00 -0.77 -18.93
N HIS A 65 -0.54 0.46 -18.76
CA HIS A 65 0.86 0.82 -18.94
C HIS A 65 1.59 0.63 -17.61
N HIS A 66 2.79 0.06 -17.61
CA HIS A 66 3.59 -0.11 -16.39
C HIS A 66 4.96 0.53 -16.57
N LEU A 67 5.33 1.37 -15.61
CA LEU A 67 6.55 2.17 -15.62
C LEU A 67 7.44 1.81 -14.45
N VAL A 68 8.74 1.69 -14.73
CA VAL A 68 9.76 1.64 -13.69
C VAL A 68 10.04 3.06 -13.23
N GLY A 69 9.80 3.36 -11.95
CA GLY A 69 10.01 4.69 -11.42
C GLY A 69 9.67 4.82 -9.95
N ARG A 70 10.09 5.95 -9.39
CA ARG A 70 9.81 6.33 -8.01
C ARG A 70 9.59 7.84 -7.94
N VAL A 71 8.54 8.23 -7.23
CA VAL A 71 8.29 9.62 -6.84
C VAL A 71 8.67 9.76 -5.37
N GLY A 72 9.73 10.53 -5.10
CA GLY A 72 10.25 10.76 -3.76
C GLY A 72 9.41 11.76 -2.97
N SER A 73 9.66 11.84 -1.65
CA SER A 73 8.95 12.77 -0.76
C SER A 73 9.22 14.25 -1.04
N GLY A 74 10.37 14.58 -1.63
CA GLY A 74 10.74 15.92 -2.10
C GLY A 74 10.58 16.13 -3.61
N ALA A 75 9.97 15.19 -4.33
CA ALA A 75 9.78 15.34 -5.77
C ALA A 75 8.84 16.51 -6.08
N SER A 76 9.19 17.30 -7.09
CA SER A 76 8.35 18.38 -7.61
C SER A 76 7.22 17.84 -8.49
N GLU A 77 6.34 18.73 -8.98
CA GLU A 77 5.34 18.30 -9.96
C GLU A 77 5.99 17.91 -11.29
N GLU A 78 7.06 18.60 -11.69
CA GLU A 78 7.80 18.32 -12.92
C GLU A 78 8.44 16.93 -12.88
N ASP A 79 8.98 16.52 -11.73
CA ASP A 79 9.54 15.17 -11.56
C ASP A 79 8.49 14.07 -11.83
N LEU A 80 7.26 14.27 -11.33
CA LEU A 80 6.15 13.35 -11.57
C LEU A 80 5.74 13.35 -13.04
N LEU A 81 5.56 14.54 -13.63
CA LEU A 81 5.13 14.65 -15.02
C LEU A 81 6.18 14.10 -15.98
N GLN A 82 7.47 14.37 -15.74
CA GLN A 82 8.57 13.83 -16.50
C GLN A 82 8.60 12.30 -16.41
N LEU A 83 8.35 11.71 -15.24
CA LEU A 83 8.25 10.25 -15.12
C LEU A 83 7.12 9.67 -15.97
N LEU A 84 5.96 10.35 -16.01
CA LEU A 84 4.78 9.89 -16.77
C LEU A 84 4.93 10.10 -18.28
N GLU A 85 5.58 11.18 -18.71
CA GLU A 85 5.74 11.60 -20.10
C GLU A 85 6.96 10.95 -20.76
N ALA A 86 8.13 10.97 -20.11
CA ALA A 86 9.38 10.44 -20.69
C ALA A 86 9.36 8.92 -20.91
N GLN A 87 8.56 8.20 -20.11
CA GLN A 87 8.41 6.75 -20.23
C GLN A 87 7.14 6.35 -21.03
N GLY A 88 6.55 7.31 -21.75
CA GLY A 88 5.63 7.05 -22.83
C GLY A 88 4.27 6.52 -22.40
N SER A 89 3.60 7.13 -21.42
CA SER A 89 2.16 6.86 -21.24
C SER A 89 1.37 7.49 -22.40
N PRO A 90 0.87 6.71 -23.39
CA PRO A 90 0.27 7.28 -24.59
C PRO A 90 -0.99 8.08 -24.25
N GLY A 91 -1.02 9.34 -24.69
CA GLY A 91 -2.16 10.25 -24.55
C GLY A 91 -2.32 10.88 -23.16
N LEU A 92 -1.29 10.85 -22.32
CA LEU A 92 -1.29 11.56 -21.04
C LEU A 92 -0.92 13.05 -21.17
N GLU A 93 -0.25 13.47 -22.26
CA GLU A 93 0.18 14.86 -22.51
C GLU A 93 -0.94 15.87 -22.26
N GLY A 94 -0.75 16.73 -21.25
CA GLY A 94 -1.72 17.76 -20.85
C GLY A 94 -3.02 17.25 -20.22
N SER A 95 -3.29 15.94 -20.24
CA SER A 95 -4.53 15.40 -19.66
C SER A 95 -4.47 15.35 -18.13
N PRO A 96 -5.59 15.64 -17.44
CA PRO A 96 -5.72 15.45 -16.01
C PRO A 96 -5.81 13.97 -15.64
N PHE A 97 -5.41 13.63 -14.41
CA PHE A 97 -5.42 12.27 -13.90
C PHE A 97 -5.71 12.21 -12.39
N VAL A 98 -5.97 10.99 -11.90
CA VAL A 98 -6.19 10.70 -10.48
C VAL A 98 -5.07 9.79 -9.98
N LEU A 99 -4.51 10.12 -8.82
CA LEU A 99 -3.54 9.25 -8.16
C LEU A 99 -4.26 8.21 -7.30
N THR A 100 -3.85 6.94 -7.43
CA THR A 100 -4.45 5.85 -6.66
C THR A 100 -3.41 4.91 -6.06
N GLY A 101 -3.65 4.46 -4.82
CA GLY A 101 -2.79 3.48 -4.15
C GLY A 101 -3.52 2.77 -3.02
N LEU A 102 -3.78 1.47 -3.17
CA LEU A 102 -4.48 0.65 -2.15
C LEU A 102 -3.57 0.16 -1.01
N HIS A 103 -2.26 0.28 -1.20
CA HIS A 103 -1.25 0.02 -0.20
C HIS A 103 -0.22 1.15 -0.25
N ALA A 104 -0.69 2.39 -0.01
CA ALA A 104 0.14 3.59 0.01
C ALA A 104 1.01 3.62 1.27
N CYS A 105 2.03 2.76 1.29
CA CYS A 105 2.80 2.46 2.47
C CYS A 105 3.85 3.54 2.78
N GLY A 106 4.03 3.88 4.05
CA GLY A 106 5.01 4.88 4.47
C GLY A 106 4.75 6.25 3.85
N ASP A 107 5.77 6.85 3.24
CA ASP A 107 5.69 8.20 2.66
C ASP A 107 4.86 8.31 1.38
N LEU A 108 4.42 7.19 0.79
CA LEU A 108 3.68 7.24 -0.47
C LEU A 108 2.36 8.02 -0.36
N GLY A 109 1.67 7.91 0.78
CA GLY A 109 0.47 8.71 1.07
C GLY A 109 0.77 10.22 1.12
N PRO A 110 1.67 10.68 2.02
CA PRO A 110 2.13 12.06 2.06
C PRO A 110 2.61 12.62 0.72
N THR A 111 3.35 11.82 -0.05
CA THR A 111 3.82 12.21 -1.39
C THR A 111 2.67 12.40 -2.37
N ALA A 112 1.70 11.49 -2.42
CA ALA A 112 0.52 11.64 -3.28
C ALA A 112 -0.30 12.90 -2.92
N LEU A 113 -0.42 13.21 -1.63
CA LEU A 113 -1.10 14.43 -1.17
C LEU A 113 -0.33 15.72 -1.53
N ARG A 114 1.00 15.71 -1.47
CA ARG A 114 1.82 16.83 -1.94
C ARG A 114 1.63 17.07 -3.43
N GLN A 115 1.72 15.99 -4.22
CA GLN A 115 1.51 16.05 -5.67
C GLN A 115 0.11 16.55 -6.02
N PHE A 116 -0.93 16.14 -5.29
CA PHE A 116 -2.26 16.70 -5.46
C PHE A 116 -2.36 18.20 -5.14
N ALA A 117 -1.69 18.65 -4.08
CA ALA A 117 -1.71 20.05 -3.71
C ALA A 117 -0.89 20.95 -4.65
N GLN A 118 0.15 20.39 -5.27
CA GLN A 118 1.13 21.13 -6.09
C GLN A 118 0.83 21.04 -7.58
N CYS A 119 0.27 19.93 -8.07
CA CYS A 119 0.10 19.67 -9.49
C CYS A 119 -1.37 19.84 -9.93
N PRO A 120 -1.70 20.87 -10.75
CA PRO A 120 -3.06 21.12 -11.23
C PRO A 120 -3.66 19.99 -12.08
N ARG A 121 -2.82 19.10 -12.62
CA ARG A 121 -3.26 17.95 -13.42
C ARG A 121 -3.78 16.80 -12.54
N VAL A 122 -3.45 16.77 -11.25
CA VAL A 122 -3.96 15.76 -10.34
C VAL A 122 -5.32 16.21 -9.82
N LEU A 123 -6.40 15.64 -10.36
CA LEU A 123 -7.76 16.03 -9.98
C LEU A 123 -8.26 15.37 -8.70
N GLY A 124 -7.59 14.31 -8.26
CA GLY A 124 -7.98 13.60 -7.06
C GLY A 124 -6.96 12.59 -6.61
N VAL A 125 -7.12 12.16 -5.37
CA VAL A 125 -6.31 11.11 -4.74
C VAL A 125 -7.22 10.10 -4.06
N THR A 126 -7.03 8.83 -4.37
CA THR A 126 -7.62 7.71 -3.63
C THR A 126 -6.49 6.88 -3.04
N ALA A 127 -6.17 7.10 -1.76
CA ALA A 127 -5.07 6.42 -1.09
C ALA A 127 -5.57 5.66 0.15
N VAL A 128 -5.26 4.37 0.20
CA VAL A 128 -5.38 3.55 1.40
C VAL A 128 -3.98 3.36 1.97
N SER A 129 -3.69 4.11 3.02
CA SER A 129 -2.35 4.12 3.63
C SER A 129 -2.12 2.91 4.53
N CYS A 130 -0.89 2.42 4.50
CA CYS A 130 -0.42 1.28 5.29
C CYS A 130 0.98 1.53 5.85
N CYS A 131 1.43 0.64 6.73
CA CYS A 131 2.79 0.67 7.26
C CYS A 131 3.23 2.06 7.79
N TYR A 132 2.44 2.68 8.67
CA TYR A 132 2.74 3.99 9.23
C TYR A 132 4.12 4.05 9.92
N MET A 133 4.62 2.91 10.41
CA MET A 133 5.99 2.76 10.94
C MET A 133 7.11 3.02 9.93
N LYS A 134 6.80 3.06 8.63
CA LYS A 134 7.73 3.43 7.56
C LYS A 134 7.63 4.90 7.14
N VAL A 135 6.68 5.67 7.67
CA VAL A 135 6.58 7.11 7.42
C VAL A 135 7.81 7.82 8.01
N THR A 136 8.45 8.69 7.25
CA THR A 136 9.56 9.51 7.74
C THR A 136 9.03 10.59 8.68
N THR A 137 9.75 10.84 9.77
CA THR A 137 9.38 11.85 10.77
C THR A 137 10.50 12.85 10.91
N GLY A 138 10.18 14.14 10.82
CA GLY A 138 11.18 15.20 10.89
C GLY A 138 10.57 16.58 10.76
N SER A 139 11.42 17.61 10.85
CA SER A 139 11.02 19.01 10.72
C SER A 139 11.14 19.56 9.28
N THR A 140 11.67 18.75 8.35
CA THR A 140 11.84 19.14 6.94
C THR A 140 10.49 19.11 6.21
N ALA A 141 10.37 19.92 5.14
CA ALA A 141 9.18 19.92 4.29
C ALA A 141 8.94 18.58 3.59
N GLU A 142 10.02 17.80 3.38
CA GLU A 142 10.00 16.49 2.73
C GLU A 142 9.59 15.35 3.67
N SER A 143 9.52 15.60 4.98
CA SER A 143 9.13 14.57 5.94
C SER A 143 7.68 14.11 5.67
N GLY A 144 7.43 12.81 5.81
CA GLY A 144 6.08 12.24 5.72
C GLY A 144 5.17 12.69 6.86
N TYR A 145 5.75 13.00 8.03
CA TYR A 145 5.05 13.58 9.17
C TYR A 145 5.95 14.55 9.99
N PRO A 146 5.40 15.68 10.49
CA PRO A 146 4.10 16.25 10.15
C PRO A 146 4.16 17.03 8.83
N MET A 147 3.14 16.85 7.99
CA MET A 147 2.98 17.62 6.74
C MET A 147 2.53 19.06 7.02
N SER A 148 1.69 19.26 8.03
CA SER A 148 1.15 20.58 8.40
C SER A 148 2.15 21.42 9.19
N THR A 149 2.31 22.69 8.81
CA THR A 149 3.09 23.69 9.55
C THR A 149 2.54 23.91 10.95
N TRP A 150 1.21 23.87 11.12
CA TRP A 150 0.54 24.03 12.41
C TRP A 150 0.89 22.88 13.37
N VAL A 151 0.78 21.63 12.93
CA VAL A 151 1.12 20.46 13.75
C VAL A 151 2.60 20.48 14.14
N ARG A 152 3.49 20.93 13.24
CA ARG A 152 4.93 21.09 13.52
C ARG A 152 5.21 22.09 14.63
N GLY A 153 4.36 23.11 14.80
CA GLY A 153 4.48 24.11 15.87
C GLY A 153 3.99 23.64 17.24
N LEU A 154 3.27 22.51 17.31
CA LEU A 154 2.74 22.02 18.58
C LEU A 154 3.84 21.40 19.45
N PRO A 155 3.87 21.68 20.76
CA PRO A 155 4.76 20.97 21.67
C PRO A 155 4.37 19.48 21.73
N GLY A 156 5.36 18.58 21.69
CA GLY A 156 5.12 17.15 21.83
C GLY A 156 4.50 16.46 20.59
N HIS A 157 4.46 17.11 19.42
CA HIS A 157 3.93 16.50 18.18
C HIS A 157 4.74 15.30 17.66
N GLY A 158 5.92 15.01 18.24
CA GLY A 158 6.82 13.96 17.81
C GLY A 158 6.13 12.60 17.77
N LEU A 159 6.31 11.88 16.66
CA LEU A 159 5.67 10.59 16.42
C LEU A 159 6.73 9.48 16.33
N PRO A 160 7.26 9.01 17.49
CA PRO A 160 8.33 8.02 17.51
C PRO A 160 7.87 6.71 16.87
N TYR A 161 8.83 5.94 16.34
CA TYR A 161 8.58 4.67 15.64
C TYR A 161 7.56 3.77 16.35
N LYS A 162 7.65 3.66 17.68
CA LYS A 162 6.76 2.81 18.49
C LYS A 162 5.29 3.21 18.37
N LEU A 163 4.98 4.51 18.36
CA LEU A 163 3.60 4.96 18.19
C LEU A 163 3.10 4.72 16.77
N ARG A 164 3.99 4.88 15.77
CA ARG A 164 3.66 4.58 14.36
C ARG A 164 3.44 3.10 14.09
N GLU A 165 4.20 2.26 14.76
CA GLU A 165 4.04 0.81 14.72
C GLU A 165 2.74 0.40 15.41
N LEU A 166 2.47 0.90 16.62
CA LEU A 166 1.20 0.67 17.33
C LEU A 166 -0.03 1.14 16.56
N ALA A 167 0.06 2.24 15.80
CA ALA A 167 -1.04 2.72 14.95
C ALA A 167 -1.45 1.72 13.84
N CYS A 168 -0.60 0.73 13.54
CA CYS A 168 -0.92 -0.33 12.58
C CYS A 168 -1.64 -1.53 13.23
N HIS A 169 -1.79 -1.56 14.57
CA HIS A 169 -2.48 -2.63 15.28
C HIS A 169 -3.93 -2.24 15.54
N ALA A 170 -4.86 -3.04 15.04
CA ALA A 170 -6.27 -2.98 15.46
C ALA A 170 -6.39 -3.61 16.85
N ILE A 171 -6.48 -2.78 17.89
CA ILE A 171 -6.56 -3.25 19.27
C ILE A 171 -7.85 -4.06 19.51
N GLU A 172 -8.92 -3.73 18.77
CA GLU A 172 -10.20 -4.41 18.79
C GLU A 172 -10.08 -5.83 18.25
N ASP A 173 -9.42 -6.01 17.10
CA ASP A 173 -9.16 -7.32 16.52
C ASP A 173 -8.27 -8.16 17.44
N TYR A 174 -7.23 -7.53 18.01
CA TYR A 174 -6.36 -8.19 18.97
C TYR A 174 -7.16 -8.64 20.22
N ALA A 175 -7.99 -7.77 20.77
CA ALA A 175 -8.86 -8.09 21.91
C ALA A 175 -9.90 -9.17 21.57
N GLY A 176 -10.47 -9.15 20.37
CA GLY A 176 -11.39 -10.18 19.87
C GLY A 176 -10.71 -11.56 19.80
N ARG A 177 -9.51 -11.62 19.22
CA ARG A 177 -8.70 -12.84 19.15
C ARG A 177 -8.32 -13.37 20.53
N LEU A 178 -8.04 -12.49 21.50
CA LEU A 178 -7.81 -12.88 22.89
C LEU A 178 -9.04 -13.49 23.53
N LYS A 179 -10.22 -12.89 23.36
CA LYS A 179 -11.50 -13.42 23.87
C LYS A 179 -11.81 -14.80 23.29
N GLN A 180 -11.48 -15.01 22.02
CA GLN A 180 -11.63 -16.30 21.32
C GLN A 180 -10.57 -17.35 21.72
N ARG A 181 -9.72 -17.07 22.72
CA ARG A 181 -8.67 -17.98 23.19
C ARG A 181 -7.72 -18.44 22.08
N SER A 182 -7.39 -17.53 21.15
CA SER A 182 -6.47 -17.81 20.04
C SER A 182 -5.15 -18.38 20.56
N THR A 183 -4.84 -19.63 20.17
CA THR A 183 -3.64 -20.36 20.61
C THR A 183 -2.35 -19.61 20.28
N GLY A 184 -2.31 -18.93 19.13
CA GLY A 184 -1.17 -18.11 18.72
C GLY A 184 -0.95 -16.86 19.59
N LEU A 185 -1.97 -16.37 20.31
CA LEU A 185 -1.84 -15.22 21.20
C LEU A 185 -1.50 -15.61 22.64
N ARG A 186 -1.70 -16.87 23.01
CA ARG A 186 -1.43 -17.40 24.35
C ARG A 186 -0.01 -17.09 24.81
N VAL A 187 0.97 -17.22 23.91
CA VAL A 187 2.37 -16.92 24.22
C VAL A 187 2.65 -15.42 24.43
N HIS A 188 1.92 -14.55 23.73
CA HIS A 188 2.01 -13.11 23.96
C HIS A 188 1.46 -12.73 25.33
N CYS A 189 0.40 -13.42 25.80
CA CYS A 189 -0.11 -13.27 27.16
C CYS A 189 0.94 -13.70 28.20
N TYR A 190 1.57 -14.86 28.03
CA TYR A 190 2.63 -15.32 28.95
C TYR A 190 3.80 -14.35 28.99
N ARG A 191 4.25 -13.85 27.83
CA ARG A 191 5.31 -12.85 27.75
C ARG A 191 4.90 -11.56 28.47
N ALA A 192 3.69 -11.06 28.23
CA ALA A 192 3.19 -9.85 28.88
C ALA A 192 3.10 -10.00 30.41
N THR A 193 2.63 -11.15 30.90
CA THR A 193 2.59 -11.48 32.33
C THR A 193 4.00 -11.55 32.92
N LEU A 194 4.93 -12.24 32.26
CA LEU A 194 6.32 -12.34 32.70
C LEU A 194 7.00 -10.97 32.73
N GLU A 195 6.84 -10.15 31.70
CA GLU A 195 7.34 -8.77 31.67
C GLU A 195 6.76 -7.93 32.83
N THR A 196 5.50 -8.15 33.19
CA THR A 196 4.86 -7.48 34.34
C THR A 196 5.46 -7.92 35.67
N ILE A 197 5.74 -9.22 35.84
CA ILE A 197 6.40 -9.76 37.04
C ILE A 197 7.83 -9.23 37.15
N ILE A 198 8.61 -9.27 36.06
CA ILE A 198 9.99 -8.77 36.04
C ILE A 198 10.03 -7.31 36.47
N ARG A 199 9.14 -6.46 35.93
CA ARG A 199 9.07 -5.04 36.32
C ARG A 199 8.67 -4.81 37.77
N LYS A 200 7.86 -5.71 38.35
CA LYS A 200 7.50 -5.64 39.78
C LYS A 200 8.69 -5.97 40.67
N ILE A 201 9.54 -6.91 40.25
CA ILE A 201 10.75 -7.32 40.98
C ILE A 201 11.84 -6.26 40.83
N ASP A 202 12.07 -5.79 39.61
CA ASP A 202 13.04 -4.76 39.28
C ASP A 202 12.41 -3.69 38.36
N PRO A 203 11.98 -2.54 38.95
CA PRO A 203 11.41 -1.43 38.19
C PRO A 203 12.36 -0.80 37.15
N SER A 204 13.67 -1.03 37.27
CA SER A 204 14.66 -0.53 36.29
C SER A 204 14.60 -1.31 34.97
N LEU A 205 14.16 -2.58 35.00
CA LEU A 205 13.99 -3.44 33.82
C LEU A 205 12.69 -3.13 33.08
N LYS A 206 12.64 -1.96 32.44
CA LYS A 206 11.44 -1.51 31.71
C LYS A 206 11.13 -2.35 30.47
N ARG A 207 12.07 -3.10 29.92
CA ARG A 207 11.89 -3.92 28.69
C ARG A 207 12.86 -5.11 28.66
N PRO A 208 12.66 -6.13 29.50
CA PRO A 208 13.47 -7.33 29.42
C PRO A 208 13.28 -7.91 28.00
N GLY A 209 14.38 -8.25 27.32
CA GLY A 209 14.38 -8.79 25.95
C GLY A 209 13.85 -10.22 25.87
N VAL A 210 12.69 -10.48 26.48
CA VAL A 210 12.08 -11.81 26.59
C VAL A 210 11.68 -12.27 25.20
N GLN A 211 12.44 -13.21 24.65
CA GLN A 211 12.14 -13.80 23.36
C GLN A 211 11.12 -14.92 23.52
N THR A 212 10.26 -15.05 22.52
CA THR A 212 9.32 -16.17 22.43
C THR A 212 9.99 -17.31 21.67
N PRO A 213 10.16 -18.50 22.26
CA PRO A 213 10.71 -19.64 21.53
C PRO A 213 9.79 -20.04 20.38
N ARG A 214 10.38 -20.57 19.29
CA ARG A 214 9.62 -21.03 18.12
C ARG A 214 8.65 -22.14 18.57
N ASN A 215 7.42 -22.09 18.07
CA ASN A 215 6.36 -23.05 18.40
C ASN A 215 6.00 -23.14 19.90
N ALA A 216 6.25 -22.09 20.69
CA ALA A 216 5.86 -22.04 22.10
C ALA A 216 4.37 -22.34 22.38
N HIS A 217 3.50 -22.12 21.38
CA HIS A 217 2.08 -22.46 21.49
C HIS A 217 1.81 -23.98 21.51
N LEU A 218 2.76 -24.81 21.07
CA LEU A 218 2.69 -26.28 21.08
C LEU A 218 3.28 -26.89 22.36
N LEU A 219 3.98 -26.11 23.18
CA LEU A 219 4.55 -26.60 24.43
C LEU A 219 3.42 -26.79 25.45
N SER A 220 3.37 -27.95 26.10
CA SER A 220 2.58 -28.17 27.31
C SER A 220 3.35 -27.62 28.51
N PHE A 221 2.63 -27.04 29.45
CA PHE A 221 3.17 -26.82 30.80
C PHE A 221 2.94 -28.12 31.57
N GLU A 222 3.96 -28.61 32.28
CA GLU A 222 3.71 -29.56 33.36
C GLU A 222 2.96 -28.80 34.46
N GLU A 223 1.86 -29.38 34.94
CA GLU A 223 1.06 -28.84 36.04
C GLU A 223 1.78 -28.98 37.38
#